data_AF-A0A940UIY7-F1
#
_entry.id   AF-A0A940UIY7-F1
#
_cell.length_a   1.000
_cell.length_b   1.000
_cell.length_c   1.000
_cell.angle_alpha   90.00
_cell.angle_beta   90.00
_cell.angle_gamma   90.00
#
_symmetry.space_group_name_H-M   'P 1'
#
loop_
_entity.id
_entity.type
_entity.pdbx_description
1 polymer ?
#
loop_
_entity_poly.entity_id
_entity_poly.type
_entity_poly.pdbx_seq_one_letter_code
_entity_poly.pdbx_strand_id
1 'polypeptide(L)'
;MYTFPDKGHVYITGKIGSFLAFFLSQASRRKIILFYDGEDEALLFKEEIEFFSGREVLYFPAYSQRIFEKEDESKRIAFLHHLTADETFIGLYPSDALLHPLFLPDDLTRGAREVVFGDTILQEE
;
A
#
# COMPACT_ATOMS: atom_id res chain seq x y z
N MET A 1 7.12 20.79 13.14
CA MET A 1 6.88 20.11 11.85
C MET A 1 8.16 19.36 11.51
N TYR A 2 8.15 18.03 11.48
CA TYR A 2 9.36 17.25 11.15
C TYR A 2 9.60 17.33 9.65
N THR A 3 10.79 17.77 9.25
CA THR A 3 11.16 17.84 7.84
C THR A 3 11.90 16.55 7.48
N PHE A 4 11.33 15.76 6.57
CA PHE A 4 11.96 14.53 6.13
C PHE A 4 13.02 14.86 5.07
N PRO A 5 14.28 14.38 5.21
CA PRO A 5 15.28 14.53 4.16
C PRO A 5 14.83 13.78 2.89
N ASP A 6 15.28 14.20 1.71
CA ASP A 6 14.93 13.55 0.43
C ASP A 6 15.57 12.16 0.29
N LYS A 7 16.74 11.97 0.92
CA LYS A 7 17.46 10.69 1.00
C LYS A 7 18.12 10.56 2.36
N GLY A 8 18.24 9.33 2.85
CA GLY A 8 18.92 9.03 4.11
C GLY A 8 18.29 7.85 4.83
N HIS A 9 18.85 7.54 5.99
CA HIS A 9 18.34 6.49 6.87
C HIS A 9 18.12 7.09 8.25
N VAL A 10 16.98 6.78 8.85
CA VAL A 10 16.66 7.13 10.23
C VAL A 10 16.49 5.82 10.98
N TYR A 11 17.31 5.62 12.00
CA TYR A 11 17.20 4.48 12.89
C TYR A 11 16.51 4.93 14.17
N ILE A 12 15.29 4.44 14.40
CA ILE A 12 14.48 4.81 15.56
C ILE A 12 14.59 3.68 16.59
N THR A 13 15.04 4.01 17.80
CA THR A 13 15.16 3.05 18.92
C THR A 13 14.24 3.45 20.06
N GLY A 14 13.64 2.46 20.75
CA GLY A 14 12.83 2.66 21.97
C GLY A 14 11.49 1.91 21.91
N LYS A 15 10.68 2.00 22.98
CA LYS A 15 9.26 1.58 22.93
C LYS A 15 8.47 2.68 22.24
N ILE A 16 8.13 2.42 20.98
CA ILE A 16 7.61 3.45 20.08
C ILE A 16 6.07 3.48 20.09
N GLY A 17 5.39 2.39 20.43
CA GLY A 17 3.92 2.32 20.43
C GLY A 17 3.33 3.00 19.19
N SER A 18 2.26 3.77 19.39
CA SER A 18 1.60 4.51 18.31
C SER A 18 2.37 5.76 17.83
N PHE A 19 3.54 6.08 18.38
CA PHE A 19 4.34 7.22 17.91
C PHE A 19 4.77 7.05 16.46
N LEU A 20 5.09 5.82 16.03
CA LEU A 20 5.50 5.61 14.65
C LEU A 20 4.34 5.89 13.68
N ALA A 21 3.13 5.46 14.02
CA ALA A 21 1.93 5.76 13.25
C ALA A 21 1.66 7.26 13.17
N PHE A 22 1.75 7.96 14.30
CA PHE A 22 1.64 9.43 14.36
C PHE A 22 2.75 10.13 13.57
N PHE A 23 3.99 9.65 13.64
CA PHE A 23 5.12 10.23 12.92
C PHE A 23 4.94 10.10 11.40
N LEU A 24 4.51 8.93 10.94
CA LEU A 24 4.23 8.66 9.53
C LEU A 24 3.00 9.41 9.03
N SER A 25 1.99 9.64 9.87
CA SER A 25 0.80 10.41 9.48
C SER A 25 1.13 11.85 9.05
N GLN A 26 2.23 12.41 9.57
CA GLN A 26 2.70 13.74 9.19
C GLN A 26 3.39 13.79 7.81
N ALA A 27 3.77 12.65 7.23
CA ALA A 27 4.46 12.58 5.94
C ALA A 27 3.48 12.60 4.74
N SER A 28 2.53 13.53 4.75
CA SER A 28 1.36 13.54 3.85
C SER A 28 1.66 13.75 2.37
N ARG A 29 2.85 14.26 2.00
CA ARG A 29 3.23 14.59 0.61
C ARG A 29 4.18 13.58 -0.04
N ARG A 30 4.22 12.35 0.47
CA ARG A 30 5.12 11.30 -0.01
C ARG A 30 4.40 9.96 -0.13
N LYS A 31 4.96 9.08 -0.95
CA LYS A 31 4.62 7.65 -0.94
C LYS A 31 5.37 6.98 0.19
N ILE A 32 4.67 6.19 1.00
CA ILE A 32 5.20 5.47 2.14
C ILE A 32 4.90 3.99 1.92
N ILE A 33 5.94 3.16 1.96
CA ILE A 33 5.82 1.70 1.98
C ILE A 33 6.38 1.22 3.30
N LEU A 34 5.57 0.47 4.03
CA LEU A 34 5.90 -0.09 5.33
C LEU A 34 6.07 -1.59 5.19
N PHE A 35 7.29 -2.06 5.41
CA PHE A 35 7.60 -3.48 5.41
C PHE A 35 7.27 -4.09 6.78
N TYR A 36 6.57 -5.22 6.79
CA TYR A 36 6.19 -5.92 8.01
C TYR A 36 6.43 -7.42 7.89
N ASP A 37 6.68 -8.07 9.04
CA ASP A 37 6.85 -9.53 9.11
C ASP A 37 5.60 -10.22 9.72
N GLY A 38 4.87 -9.55 10.61
CA GLY A 38 3.67 -10.07 11.27
C GLY A 38 2.38 -9.41 10.77
N GLU A 39 1.44 -10.22 10.29
CA GLU A 39 0.14 -9.75 9.75
C GLU A 39 -0.70 -9.02 10.82
N ASP A 40 -0.83 -9.58 12.02
CA ASP A 40 -1.63 -8.96 13.10
C ASP A 40 -1.08 -7.59 13.52
N GLU A 41 0.24 -7.47 13.68
CA GLU A 41 0.89 -6.21 14.03
C GLU A 41 0.75 -5.18 12.91
N ALA A 42 0.84 -5.61 11.65
CA ALA A 42 0.67 -4.74 10.50
C ALA A 42 -0.76 -4.20 10.39
N LEU A 43 -1.77 -5.03 10.63
CA LEU A 43 -3.17 -4.62 10.62
C LEU A 43 -3.48 -3.65 11.76
N LEU A 44 -2.96 -3.90 12.96
CA LEU A 44 -3.09 -2.92 14.05
C LEU A 44 -2.44 -1.58 13.67
N PHE A 45 -1.24 -1.63 13.08
CA PHE A 45 -0.50 -0.44 12.67
C PHE A 45 -1.20 0.33 11.54
N LYS A 46 -1.86 -0.39 10.62
CA LYS A 46 -2.74 0.17 9.59
C LYS A 46 -3.80 1.07 10.22
N GLU A 47 -4.55 0.53 11.19
CA GLU A 47 -5.65 1.23 11.85
C GLU A 47 -5.14 2.49 12.58
N GLU A 48 -3.99 2.41 13.25
CA GLU A 48 -3.39 3.57 13.91
C GLU A 48 -3.01 4.68 12.92
N ILE A 49 -2.39 4.34 11.78
CA ILE A 49 -2.02 5.33 10.77
C ILE A 49 -3.27 5.95 10.14
N GLU A 50 -4.28 5.15 9.81
CA GLU A 50 -5.56 5.64 9.28
C GLU A 50 -6.21 6.61 10.28
N PHE A 51 -6.21 6.27 11.56
CA PHE A 51 -6.71 7.12 12.63
C PHE A 51 -5.98 8.47 12.71
N PHE A 52 -4.64 8.48 12.69
CA PHE A 52 -3.89 9.73 12.81
C PHE A 52 -3.81 10.55 11.53
N SER A 53 -3.88 9.92 10.36
CA SER A 53 -3.72 10.60 9.07
C SER A 53 -5.05 11.01 8.44
N GLY A 54 -6.15 10.35 8.81
CA GLY A 54 -7.43 10.48 8.12
C GLY A 54 -7.39 10.03 6.65
N ARG A 55 -6.35 9.28 6.26
CA ARG A 55 -6.14 8.77 4.90
C ARG A 55 -6.24 7.26 4.92
N GLU A 56 -6.69 6.69 3.80
CA GLU A 56 -6.67 5.24 3.60
C GLU A 56 -5.24 4.71 3.57
N VAL A 57 -5.02 3.59 4.25
CA VAL A 57 -3.78 2.82 4.19
C VAL A 57 -4.09 1.51 3.48
N LEU A 58 -3.38 1.22 2.40
CA LEU A 58 -3.60 0.01 1.63
C LEU A 58 -2.78 -1.15 2.19
N TYR A 59 -3.35 -2.35 2.17
CA TYR A 59 -2.71 -3.56 2.66
C TYR A 59 -2.44 -4.49 1.47
N PHE A 60 -1.20 -4.95 1.33
CA PHE A 60 -0.83 -5.94 0.31
C PHE A 60 -0.99 -7.34 0.89
N PRO A 61 -1.93 -8.18 0.41
CA PRO A 61 -2.10 -9.53 0.93
C PRO A 61 -0.88 -10.40 0.65
N ALA A 62 -0.38 -11.08 1.69
CA ALA A 62 0.73 -12.03 1.57
C ALA A 62 0.41 -13.18 0.58
N TYR A 63 1.45 -13.77 0.00
CA TYR A 63 1.30 -14.95 -0.85
C TYR A 63 1.09 -16.17 0.04
N SER A 64 -0.15 -16.64 0.17
CA SER A 64 -0.50 -17.82 0.96
C SER A 64 -1.35 -18.78 0.14
N GLN A 65 -1.19 -20.09 0.38
CA GLN A 65 -1.98 -21.15 -0.28
C GLN A 65 -3.41 -21.25 0.30
N ARG A 66 -4.10 -20.11 0.44
CA ARG A 66 -5.44 -20.02 1.02
C ARG A 66 -6.51 -20.09 -0.07
N ILE A 67 -7.75 -20.38 0.33
CA ILE A 67 -8.91 -20.59 -0.55
C ILE A 67 -9.28 -19.34 -1.38
N PHE A 68 -8.78 -18.16 -1.02
CA PHE A 68 -9.18 -16.86 -1.59
C PHE A 68 -8.15 -16.21 -2.54
N GLU A 69 -7.28 -16.99 -3.18
CA GLU A 69 -6.18 -16.42 -3.99
C GLU A 69 -6.62 -15.41 -5.06
N LYS A 70 -7.80 -15.56 -5.68
CA LYS A 70 -8.30 -14.60 -6.69
C LYS A 70 -8.69 -13.24 -6.10
N GLU A 71 -9.22 -13.22 -4.88
CA GLU A 71 -9.56 -11.97 -4.19
C GLU A 71 -8.29 -11.25 -3.75
N ASP A 72 -7.33 -12.01 -3.22
CA ASP A 72 -6.02 -11.50 -2.83
C ASP A 72 -5.26 -10.96 -4.05
N GLU A 73 -5.32 -11.65 -5.19
CA GLU A 73 -4.75 -11.17 -6.45
C GLU A 73 -5.35 -9.82 -6.86
N SER A 74 -6.68 -9.68 -6.80
CA SER A 74 -7.36 -8.42 -7.10
C SER A 74 -6.91 -7.29 -6.18
N LYS A 75 -6.77 -7.55 -4.87
CA LYS A 75 -6.26 -6.59 -3.88
C LYS A 75 -4.80 -6.21 -4.12
N ARG A 76 -3.94 -7.18 -4.49
CA ARG A 76 -2.54 -6.90 -4.85
C ARG A 76 -2.46 -6.00 -6.08
N ILE A 77 -3.26 -6.27 -7.12
CA ILE A 77 -3.32 -5.42 -8.32
C ILE A 77 -3.76 -4.00 -7.95
N ALA A 78 -4.83 -3.87 -7.14
CA ALA A 78 -5.30 -2.57 -6.68
C ALA A 78 -4.21 -1.81 -5.90
N PHE A 79 -3.53 -2.47 -4.97
CA PHE A 79 -2.41 -1.90 -4.22
C PHE A 79 -1.31 -1.37 -5.15
N LEU A 80 -0.89 -2.16 -6.14
CA LEU A 80 0.16 -1.77 -7.08
C LEU A 80 -0.29 -0.64 -8.02
N HIS A 81 -1.56 -0.64 -8.43
CA HIS A 81 -2.14 0.46 -9.19
C HIS A 81 -2.10 1.77 -8.39
N HIS A 82 -2.57 1.79 -7.16
CA HIS A 82 -2.48 2.97 -6.28
C HIS A 82 -1.04 3.41 -6.02
N LEU A 83 -0.14 2.46 -5.79
CA LEU A 83 1.28 2.75 -5.61
C LEU A 83 1.90 3.44 -6.83
N THR A 84 1.46 3.11 -8.05
CA THR A 84 1.99 3.70 -9.29
C THR A 84 1.28 5.01 -9.66
N ALA A 85 -0.05 5.04 -9.58
CA ALA A 85 -0.89 6.14 -10.06
C ALA A 85 -0.99 7.33 -9.10
N ASP A 86 -1.07 7.10 -7.79
CA ASP A 86 -1.39 8.18 -6.85
C ASP A 86 -0.16 9.08 -6.60
N GLU A 87 -0.33 10.37 -6.33
CA GLU A 87 0.79 11.25 -5.95
C GLU A 87 1.26 10.99 -4.50
N THR A 88 0.34 10.55 -3.65
CA THR A 88 0.57 10.27 -2.24
C THR A 88 -0.03 8.91 -1.91
N PHE A 89 0.69 8.09 -1.15
CA PHE A 89 0.29 6.69 -0.91
C PHE A 89 0.82 6.24 0.44
N ILE A 90 0.07 5.41 1.15
CA ILE A 90 0.57 4.67 2.31
C ILE A 90 0.17 3.21 2.13
N GLY A 91 1.14 2.32 2.10
CA GLY A 91 0.91 0.90 1.91
C GLY A 91 1.73 0.05 2.87
N LEU A 92 1.11 -1.01 3.37
CA LEU A 92 1.76 -2.10 4.09
C LEU A 92 2.10 -3.21 3.12
N TYR A 93 3.36 -3.60 3.07
CA TYR A 93 3.88 -4.62 2.18
C TYR A 93 4.62 -5.69 2.99
N PRO A 94 4.26 -6.97 2.89
CA PRO A 94 4.89 -8.00 3.70
C PRO A 94 6.33 -8.27 3.20
N SER A 95 7.27 -8.40 4.13
CA SER A 95 8.68 -8.63 3.80
C SER A 95 8.91 -9.94 3.03
N ASP A 96 8.07 -10.95 3.27
CA ASP A 96 8.14 -12.25 2.59
C ASP A 96 7.83 -12.15 1.08
N ALA A 97 7.04 -11.15 0.67
CA ALA A 97 6.67 -10.91 -0.71
C ALA A 97 7.79 -10.25 -1.54
N LEU A 98 8.89 -9.79 -0.92
CA LEU A 98 10.00 -9.12 -1.62
C LEU A 98 10.64 -9.98 -2.72
N LEU A 99 10.61 -11.30 -2.56
CA LEU A 99 11.16 -12.24 -3.54
C LEU A 99 10.16 -12.65 -4.62
N HIS A 100 8.89 -12.28 -4.46
CA HIS A 100 7.86 -12.58 -5.45
C HIS A 100 7.95 -11.60 -6.62
N PRO A 101 7.98 -12.08 -7.87
CA PRO A 101 7.98 -11.20 -9.02
C PRO A 101 6.67 -10.40 -9.05
N LEU A 102 6.81 -9.08 -9.19
CA LEU A 102 5.69 -8.15 -9.36
C LEU A 102 5.48 -7.84 -10.84
N PHE A 103 4.26 -7.41 -11.18
CA PHE A 103 3.95 -6.88 -12.51
C PHE A 103 4.82 -5.64 -12.80
N LEU A 104 5.22 -5.47 -14.06
CA LEU A 104 5.87 -4.23 -14.47
C LEU A 104 4.85 -3.08 -14.39
N PRO A 105 5.27 -1.86 -14.03
CA PRO A 105 4.38 -0.70 -13.96
C PRO A 105 3.60 -0.46 -15.27
N ASP A 106 4.25 -0.72 -16.40
CA ASP A 106 3.67 -0.61 -17.73
C ASP A 106 2.52 -1.62 -17.96
N ASP A 107 2.63 -2.82 -17.41
CA ASP A 107 1.61 -3.86 -17.60
C ASP A 107 0.35 -3.53 -16.79
N LEU A 108 0.53 -2.92 -15.62
CA LEU A 108 -0.58 -2.44 -14.78
C LEU A 108 -1.34 -1.28 -15.43
N THR A 109 -0.63 -0.37 -16.11
CA THR A 109 -1.24 0.83 -16.70
C THR A 109 -1.83 0.57 -18.09
N ARG A 110 -1.21 -0.26 -18.92
CA ARG A 110 -1.73 -0.59 -20.27
C ARG A 110 -3.04 -1.38 -20.24
N GLY A 111 -3.24 -2.22 -19.23
CA GLY A 111 -4.46 -3.01 -19.06
C GLY A 111 -5.59 -2.28 -18.32
N ALA A 112 -5.30 -1.13 -17.70
CA ALA A 112 -6.28 -0.38 -16.93
C ALA A 112 -7.14 0.50 -17.85
N ARG A 113 -8.46 0.45 -17.66
CA ARG A 113 -9.40 1.32 -18.34
C ARG A 113 -10.30 1.99 -17.31
N GLU A 114 -10.30 3.32 -17.31
CA GLU A 114 -11.25 4.09 -16.54
C GLU A 114 -12.63 3.99 -17.22
N VAL A 115 -13.64 3.67 -16.42
CA VAL A 115 -15.03 3.60 -16.85
C VAL A 115 -15.80 4.63 -16.04
N VAL A 116 -16.42 5.57 -16.72
CA VAL A 116 -17.21 6.63 -16.10
C VAL A 116 -18.69 6.31 -16.27
N PHE A 117 -19.51 6.73 -15.31
CA PHE A 117 -20.95 6.59 -15.42
C PHE A 117 -21.48 7.29 -16.68
N GLY A 118 -22.18 6.54 -17.54
CA GLY A 118 -22.64 7.01 -18.85
C GLY A 118 -21.86 6.42 -20.02
N ASP A 119 -20.72 5.77 -19.77
CA ASP A 119 -19.98 5.05 -20.80
C ASP A 119 -20.78 3.84 -21.30
N THR A 120 -20.79 3.66 -22.62
CA THR A 120 -21.35 2.46 -23.26
C THR A 120 -20.24 1.44 -23.42
N ILE A 121 -20.26 0.40 -22.59
CA ILE A 121 -19.34 -0.73 -22.69
C ILE A 121 -20.01 -1.81 -23.54
N LEU A 122 -19.42 -2.11 -24.69
CA LEU A 122 -19.84 -3.22 -25.53
C LEU A 122 -19.11 -4.47 -25.07
N GLN A 123 -19.85 -5.55 -24.83
CA GLN A 123 -19.26 -6.86 -24.57
C GLN A 123 -18.69 -7.40 -25.89
N GLU A 124 -17.40 -7.74 -25.92
CA GLU A 124 -16.84 -8.51 -27.05
C GLU A 124 -17.34 -9.96 -26.97
N GLU A 125 -17.64 -10.55 -28.14
CA GLU A 125 -18.17 -11.93 -28.30
C GLU A 125 -17.21 -13.04 -27.82
#